data_AF-A0A066XSA2-F1
#
_entry.id   AF-A0A066XSA2-F1
#
_cell.length_a   1.000
_cell.length_b   1.000
_cell.length_c   1.000
_cell.angle_alpha   90.00
_cell.angle_beta   90.00
_cell.angle_gamma   90.00
#
_symmetry.space_group_name_H-M   'P 1'
#
loop_
_entity.id
_entity.type
_entity.pdbx_description
1 polymer ?
#
loop_
_entity_poly.entity_id
_entity_poly.type
_entity_poly.pdbx_seq_one_letter_code
_entity_poly.pdbx_strand_id
1 'polypeptide(L)'
;MANKSPVVVVMGTGGGKSLCFMLPAASCPGGVTVVVVPLVSLLGDMVRRCGLLGIRCAEWKSDRVPGQVSIVFVTPESAMSKRFQDYLEGLRVTAQLDRIVVDECHTILEGSKKFRPRLRELGQLGLVGVQMVYLTATLPPIRQPDFLALLFVRETEVEMMRMRTTRTNVHYSVLTTRPGSGGGEDETTEAVRRVLDAKLEEHAWPAKMIVYCRTVEGTGSLAEQLGCDAYYREIDTRDGKAERLRAWASGMKRGGAGGQGGTVYVARPSC
;
A
#
# COMPACT_ATOMS: atom_id res chain seq x y z
N MET A 1 -19.91 16.08 -9.04
CA MET A 1 -20.29 14.70 -8.70
C MET A 1 -21.46 14.80 -7.75
N ALA A 2 -22.56 14.05 -7.95
CA ALA A 2 -23.59 13.95 -6.91
C ALA A 2 -22.92 13.54 -5.59
N ASN A 3 -23.32 14.13 -4.46
CA ASN A 3 -22.81 13.86 -3.10
C ASN A 3 -23.16 12.44 -2.62
N LYS A 4 -22.95 11.40 -3.44
CA LYS A 4 -23.14 10.01 -3.06
C LYS A 4 -22.10 9.63 -2.00
N SER A 5 -22.56 9.05 -0.91
CA SER A 5 -21.72 8.59 0.20
C SER A 5 -22.40 7.40 0.87
N PRO A 6 -21.66 6.32 1.20
CA PRO A 6 -20.26 6.08 0.84
C PRO A 6 -20.09 5.64 -0.62
N VAL A 7 -18.91 5.89 -1.18
CA VAL A 7 -18.49 5.35 -2.48
C VAL A 7 -17.39 4.31 -2.24
N VAL A 8 -17.53 3.11 -2.81
CA VAL A 8 -16.51 2.07 -2.78
C VAL A 8 -16.00 1.86 -4.20
N VAL A 9 -14.70 2.07 -4.42
CA VAL A 9 -14.05 1.91 -5.72
C VAL A 9 -13.07 0.73 -5.65
N VAL A 10 -13.38 -0.31 -6.42
CA VAL A 10 -12.49 -1.46 -6.62
C VAL A 10 -11.83 -1.35 -7.99
N MET A 11 -10.53 -1.06 -8.02
CA MET A 11 -9.76 -0.94 -9.26
C MET A 11 -8.34 -1.48 -9.09
N GLY A 12 -7.80 -2.07 -10.17
CA GLY A 12 -6.48 -2.71 -10.17
C GLY A 12 -5.35 -1.81 -9.65
N THR A 13 -4.27 -2.42 -9.19
CA THR A 13 -3.03 -1.68 -8.88
C THR A 13 -2.55 -0.95 -10.14
N GLY A 14 -2.15 0.31 -9.98
CA GLY A 14 -1.82 1.19 -11.12
C GLY A 14 -3.02 1.79 -11.86
N GLY A 15 -4.26 1.42 -11.53
CA GLY A 15 -5.47 1.95 -12.17
C GLY A 15 -5.82 3.41 -11.85
N GLY A 16 -4.95 4.14 -11.14
CA GLY A 16 -5.16 5.56 -10.85
C GLY A 16 -5.98 5.87 -9.60
N LYS A 17 -6.09 4.96 -8.61
CA LYS A 17 -6.80 5.18 -7.33
C LYS A 17 -6.51 6.54 -6.70
N SER A 18 -5.24 6.94 -6.65
CA SER A 18 -4.85 8.21 -6.03
C SER A 18 -5.46 9.44 -6.71
N LEU A 19 -5.77 9.37 -8.01
CA LEU A 19 -6.43 10.47 -8.73
C LEU A 19 -7.83 10.74 -8.20
N CYS A 20 -8.52 9.72 -7.65
CA CYS A 20 -9.87 9.86 -7.09
C CYS A 20 -9.94 10.86 -5.93
N PHE A 21 -8.82 11.15 -5.27
CA PHE A 21 -8.75 12.15 -4.20
C PHE A 21 -7.80 13.31 -4.51
N MET A 22 -6.74 13.10 -5.30
CA MET A 22 -5.82 14.17 -5.69
C MET A 22 -6.46 15.16 -6.66
N LEU A 23 -7.25 14.69 -7.64
CA LEU A 23 -7.90 15.58 -8.60
C LEU A 23 -8.93 16.51 -7.92
N PRO A 24 -9.87 16.01 -7.09
CA PRO A 24 -10.76 16.90 -6.36
C PRO A 24 -10.03 17.91 -5.47
N ALA A 25 -8.97 17.49 -4.76
CA ALA A 25 -8.19 18.37 -3.89
C ALA A 25 -7.42 19.47 -4.65
N ALA A 26 -7.07 19.22 -5.91
CA ALA A 26 -6.43 20.20 -6.78
C ALA A 26 -7.45 21.15 -7.43
N SER A 27 -8.59 20.63 -7.88
CA SER A 27 -9.58 21.39 -8.64
C SER A 27 -10.53 22.23 -7.79
N CYS A 28 -10.76 21.85 -6.53
CA CYS A 28 -11.65 22.55 -5.60
C CYS A 28 -10.86 23.03 -4.37
N PRO A 29 -10.03 24.09 -4.49
CA PRO A 29 -9.26 24.60 -3.38
C PRO A 29 -10.16 25.25 -2.32
N GLY A 30 -9.94 24.94 -1.04
CA GLY A 30 -10.64 25.57 0.08
C GLY A 30 -11.02 24.60 1.19
N GLY A 31 -11.29 23.34 0.83
CA GLY A 31 -11.52 22.25 1.78
C GLY A 31 -10.32 21.30 1.91
N VAL A 32 -10.44 20.43 2.91
CA VAL A 32 -9.44 19.44 3.31
C VAL A 32 -10.00 18.06 3.00
N THR A 33 -9.24 17.28 2.24
CA THR A 33 -9.46 15.85 2.07
C THR A 33 -8.57 15.08 3.04
N VAL A 34 -9.17 14.26 3.90
CA VAL A 34 -8.41 13.36 4.77
C VAL A 34 -8.23 12.02 4.09
N VAL A 35 -7.00 11.51 4.05
CA VAL A 35 -6.66 10.22 3.44
C VAL A 35 -6.05 9.31 4.49
N VAL A 36 -6.79 8.28 4.89
CA VAL A 36 -6.32 7.22 5.78
C VAL A 36 -5.52 6.22 4.94
N VAL A 37 -4.24 6.02 5.29
CA VAL A 37 -3.33 5.10 4.61
C VAL A 37 -2.82 4.03 5.58
N PRO A 38 -3.15 2.75 5.36
CA PRO A 38 -2.76 1.68 6.28
C PRO A 38 -1.26 1.38 6.27
N LEU A 39 -0.54 1.75 5.21
CA LEU A 39 0.89 1.50 5.08
C LEU A 39 1.68 2.81 5.10
N VAL A 40 2.42 3.03 6.20
CA VAL A 40 3.31 4.19 6.40
C VAL A 40 4.35 4.31 5.27
N SER A 41 4.77 3.19 4.68
CA SER A 41 5.70 3.18 3.55
C SER A 41 5.16 3.90 2.30
N LEU A 42 3.82 4.00 2.15
CA LEU A 42 3.19 4.67 1.00
C LEU A 42 3.06 6.19 1.20
N LEU A 43 3.14 6.69 2.44
CA LEU A 43 2.99 8.11 2.75
C LEU A 43 4.01 8.99 2.01
N GLY A 44 5.28 8.58 2.03
CA GLY A 44 6.36 9.34 1.39
C GLY A 44 6.14 9.52 -0.11
N ASP A 45 5.70 8.46 -0.79
CA ASP A 45 5.40 8.52 -2.22
C ASP A 45 4.18 9.38 -2.53
N MET A 46 3.15 9.35 -1.68
CA MET A 46 1.97 10.19 -1.86
C MET A 46 2.29 11.67 -1.67
N VAL A 47 3.03 12.03 -0.62
CA VAL A 47 3.47 13.41 -0.36
C VAL A 47 4.34 13.91 -1.52
N ARG A 48 5.28 13.09 -2.00
CA ARG A 48 6.10 13.43 -3.17
C ARG A 48 5.25 13.68 -4.41
N ARG A 49 4.25 12.84 -4.68
CA ARG A 49 3.33 13.01 -5.82
C ARG A 49 2.48 14.28 -5.69
N CYS A 50 1.97 14.59 -4.50
CA CYS A 50 1.29 15.85 -4.24
C CYS A 50 2.19 17.06 -4.54
N GLY A 51 3.44 17.03 -4.11
CA GLY A 51 4.43 18.09 -4.40
C GLY A 51 4.65 18.31 -5.90
N LEU A 52 4.77 17.23 -6.69
CA LEU A 52 4.89 17.31 -8.15
C LEU A 52 3.65 17.90 -8.83
N LEU A 53 2.47 17.74 -8.22
CA LEU A 53 1.20 18.26 -8.73
C LEU A 53 0.83 19.63 -8.14
N GLY A 54 1.70 20.23 -7.32
CA GLY A 54 1.41 21.50 -6.64
C GLY A 54 0.30 21.41 -5.57
N ILE A 55 -0.07 20.20 -5.13
CA ILE A 55 -1.10 19.98 -4.11
C ILE A 55 -0.45 20.13 -2.73
N ARG A 56 -0.93 21.11 -1.95
CA ARG A 56 -0.49 21.26 -0.55
C ARG A 56 -1.02 20.08 0.27
N CYS A 57 -0.11 19.29 0.83
CA CYS A 57 -0.46 18.17 1.69
C CYS A 57 0.38 18.13 2.97
N ALA A 58 -0.13 17.48 4.00
CA ALA A 58 0.61 17.19 5.22
C ALA A 58 0.42 15.74 5.68
N GLU A 59 1.44 15.18 6.31
CA GLU A 59 1.30 13.98 7.15
C GLU A 59 0.83 14.44 8.53
N TRP A 60 -0.21 13.79 9.06
CA TRP A 60 -0.68 14.04 10.41
C TRP A 60 0.36 13.59 11.43
N LYS A 61 0.75 14.51 12.30
CA LYS A 61 1.58 14.23 13.47
C LYS A 61 0.89 14.75 14.71
N SER A 62 0.85 13.94 15.76
CA SER A 62 0.10 14.26 16.98
C SER A 62 0.65 15.48 17.74
N ASP A 63 1.84 15.97 17.40
CA ASP A 63 2.46 17.16 18.00
C ASP A 63 2.14 18.45 17.23
N ARG A 64 1.68 18.37 15.97
CA ARG A 64 1.51 19.52 15.09
C ARG A 64 0.21 19.46 14.29
N VAL A 65 -0.62 20.48 14.45
CA VAL A 65 -1.80 20.66 13.58
C VAL A 65 -1.31 21.09 12.19
N PRO A 66 -1.79 20.45 11.11
CA PRO A 66 -1.50 20.88 9.75
C PRO A 66 -1.88 22.35 9.52
N GLY A 67 -1.08 23.08 8.75
CA GLY A 67 -1.45 24.41 8.27
C GLY A 67 -2.52 24.33 7.18
N GLN A 68 -2.64 25.38 6.37
CA GLN A 68 -3.57 25.38 5.25
C GLN A 68 -3.10 24.42 4.15
N VAL A 69 -3.72 23.24 4.08
CA VAL A 69 -3.41 22.16 3.13
C VAL A 69 -4.71 21.63 2.51
N SER A 70 -4.63 21.08 1.30
CA SER A 70 -5.77 20.43 0.63
C SER A 70 -5.91 18.96 1.01
N ILE A 71 -4.81 18.31 1.43
CA ILE A 71 -4.80 16.89 1.82
C ILE A 71 -4.09 16.68 3.15
N VAL A 72 -4.69 15.90 4.04
CA VAL A 72 -4.04 15.38 5.25
C VAL A 72 -3.99 13.86 5.19
N PHE A 73 -2.78 13.31 5.17
CA PHE A 73 -2.57 11.86 5.28
C PHE A 73 -2.46 11.43 6.72
N VAL A 74 -3.10 10.32 7.10
CA VAL A 74 -3.13 9.83 8.48
C VAL A 74 -3.07 8.30 8.52
N THR A 75 -2.44 7.72 9.54
CA THR A 75 -2.46 6.27 9.75
C THR A 75 -3.77 5.84 10.42
N PRO A 76 -4.21 4.58 10.29
CA PRO A 76 -5.40 4.08 10.97
C PRO A 76 -5.39 4.31 12.50
N GLU A 77 -4.24 4.10 13.14
CA GLU A 77 -4.07 4.27 14.58
C GLU A 77 -4.26 5.75 14.99
N SER A 78 -3.66 6.66 14.21
CA SER A 78 -3.77 8.09 14.46
C SER A 78 -5.17 8.62 14.14
N ALA A 79 -5.83 8.06 13.12
CA ALA A 79 -7.18 8.44 12.73
C ALA A 79 -8.19 8.20 13.86
N MET A 80 -7.98 7.16 14.67
CA MET A 80 -8.83 6.83 15.82
C MET A 80 -8.40 7.54 17.11
N SER A 81 -7.36 8.38 17.08
CA SER A 81 -6.94 9.14 18.26
C SER A 81 -7.88 10.30 18.55
N LYS A 82 -8.10 10.60 19.84
CA LYS A 82 -8.94 11.74 20.26
C LYS A 82 -8.52 13.05 19.60
N ARG A 83 -7.21 13.35 19.59
CA ARG A 83 -6.68 14.59 19.01
C ARG A 83 -6.99 14.72 17.51
N PHE A 84 -6.96 13.61 16.77
CA PHE A 84 -7.33 13.65 15.36
C PHE A 84 -8.85 13.81 15.17
N GLN A 85 -9.65 13.16 16.01
CA GLN A 85 -11.11 13.33 16.00
C GLN A 85 -11.51 14.79 16.32
N ASP A 86 -10.85 15.42 17.30
CA ASP A 86 -11.05 16.84 17.62
C ASP A 86 -10.67 17.75 16.41
N TYR A 87 -9.61 17.41 15.69
CA TYR A 87 -9.21 18.12 14.46
C TYR A 87 -10.22 17.94 13.32
N LEU A 88 -10.69 16.70 13.09
CA LEU A 88 -11.74 16.40 12.10
C LEU A 88 -13.02 17.17 12.40
N GLU A 89 -13.44 17.20 13.66
CA GLU A 89 -14.63 17.92 14.11
C GLU A 89 -14.48 19.44 13.90
N GLY A 90 -13.30 19.99 14.19
CA GLY A 90 -12.99 21.40 13.92
C GLY A 90 -13.11 21.75 12.43
N LEU A 91 -12.57 20.91 11.54
CA LEU A 91 -12.75 21.08 10.10
C LEU A 91 -14.22 20.94 9.67
N ARG A 92 -14.95 19.99 10.25
CA ARG A 92 -16.37 19.76 9.93
C ARG A 92 -17.24 20.96 10.31
N VAL A 93 -17.13 21.45 11.54
CA VAL A 93 -17.93 22.59 12.04
C VAL A 93 -17.62 23.88 11.27
N THR A 94 -16.39 24.04 10.79
CA THR A 94 -15.99 25.20 9.96
C THR A 94 -16.27 25.01 8.47
N ALA A 95 -16.94 23.92 8.07
CA ALA A 95 -17.23 23.55 6.68
C ALA A 95 -15.97 23.47 5.79
N GLN A 96 -14.85 23.06 6.39
CA GLN A 96 -13.55 22.87 5.72
C GLN A 96 -13.23 21.39 5.46
N LEU A 97 -14.02 20.43 5.95
CA LEU A 97 -13.80 19.00 5.67
C LEU A 97 -14.62 18.56 4.44
N ASP A 98 -13.94 18.28 3.32
CA ASP A 98 -14.63 17.90 2.08
C ASP A 98 -15.05 16.42 2.08
N ARG A 99 -14.13 15.55 2.51
CA ARG A 99 -14.28 14.09 2.43
C ARG A 99 -13.22 13.37 3.24
N ILE A 100 -13.52 12.12 3.56
CA ILE A 100 -12.57 11.16 4.12
C ILE A 100 -12.41 10.01 3.13
N VAL A 101 -11.16 9.70 2.81
CA VAL A 101 -10.75 8.64 1.89
C VAL A 101 -10.03 7.58 2.71
N VAL A 102 -10.41 6.31 2.54
CA VAL A 102 -9.68 5.18 3.12
C VAL A 102 -9.03 4.40 1.98
N ASP A 103 -7.71 4.53 1.84
CA ASP A 103 -6.94 3.78 0.86
C ASP A 103 -6.66 2.36 1.36
N GLU A 104 -6.51 1.43 0.42
CA GLU A 104 -6.46 -0.01 0.68
C GLU A 104 -7.53 -0.49 1.69
N CYS A 105 -8.77 -0.03 1.52
CA CYS A 105 -9.85 -0.21 2.49
C CYS A 105 -10.16 -1.68 2.84
N HIS A 106 -9.75 -2.63 1.99
CA HIS A 106 -9.88 -4.06 2.28
C HIS A 106 -9.18 -4.47 3.59
N THR A 107 -8.18 -3.73 4.05
CA THR A 107 -7.49 -3.99 5.32
C THR A 107 -8.41 -3.89 6.53
N ILE A 108 -9.57 -3.22 6.41
CA ILE A 108 -10.60 -3.20 7.47
C ILE A 108 -11.08 -4.64 7.79
N LEU A 109 -11.17 -5.51 6.78
CA LEU A 109 -11.51 -6.93 6.96
C LEU A 109 -10.39 -7.74 7.64
N GLU A 110 -9.14 -7.32 7.47
CA GLU A 110 -7.94 -8.00 7.97
C GLU A 110 -7.64 -7.66 9.42
N GLY A 111 -8.08 -6.48 9.88
CA GLY A 111 -8.00 -6.09 11.28
C GLY A 111 -8.59 -7.19 12.16
N SER A 112 -7.97 -7.43 13.31
CA SER A 112 -8.44 -8.38 14.32
C SER A 112 -7.97 -7.93 15.70
N LYS A 113 -8.46 -8.58 16.76
CA LYS A 113 -8.02 -8.28 18.15
C LYS A 113 -6.51 -8.38 18.34
N LYS A 114 -5.82 -9.23 17.55
CA LYS A 114 -4.37 -9.46 17.64
C LYS A 114 -3.56 -8.76 16.54
N PHE A 115 -4.20 -8.32 15.46
CA PHE A 115 -3.54 -7.71 14.31
C PHE A 115 -4.22 -6.40 13.93
N ARG A 116 -3.51 -5.28 14.14
CA ARG A 116 -3.95 -3.90 13.81
C ARG A 116 -5.44 -3.65 14.13
N PRO A 117 -5.85 -3.74 15.41
CA PRO A 117 -7.26 -3.71 15.81
C PRO A 117 -8.00 -2.43 15.35
N ARG A 118 -7.28 -1.30 15.29
CA ARG A 118 -7.82 0.01 14.85
C ARG A 118 -8.33 0.01 13.41
N LEU A 119 -7.92 -0.93 12.57
CA LEU A 119 -8.45 -1.06 11.21
C LEU A 119 -9.95 -1.33 11.19
N ARG A 120 -10.48 -2.15 12.11
CA ARG A 120 -11.92 -2.44 12.18
C ARG A 120 -12.74 -1.24 12.65
N GLU A 121 -12.12 -0.32 13.37
CA GLU A 121 -12.79 0.87 13.89
C GLU A 121 -12.94 1.96 12.83
N LEU A 122 -12.23 1.86 11.68
CA LEU A 122 -12.28 2.86 10.62
C LEU A 122 -13.69 3.08 10.04
N GLY A 123 -14.61 2.11 10.16
CA GLY A 123 -16.02 2.30 9.80
C GLY A 123 -16.69 3.43 10.58
N GLN A 124 -16.23 3.72 11.80
CA GLN A 124 -16.75 4.81 12.63
C GLN A 124 -16.47 6.20 12.04
N LEU A 125 -15.50 6.34 11.13
CA LEU A 125 -15.27 7.61 10.41
C LEU A 125 -16.49 8.03 9.58
N GLY A 126 -17.35 7.10 9.19
CA GLY A 126 -18.62 7.41 8.53
C GLY A 126 -19.56 8.27 9.40
N LEU A 127 -19.42 8.21 10.73
CA LEU A 127 -20.24 8.99 11.68
C LEU A 127 -19.89 10.48 11.67
N VAL A 128 -18.75 10.88 11.09
CA VAL A 128 -18.38 12.29 10.89
C VAL A 128 -19.39 12.99 9.97
N GLY A 129 -20.10 12.26 9.11
CA GLY A 129 -21.17 12.82 8.29
C GLY A 129 -20.70 13.63 7.08
N VAL A 130 -19.47 13.40 6.62
CA VAL A 130 -18.94 13.90 5.33
C VAL A 130 -18.88 12.77 4.31
N GLN A 131 -18.53 13.08 3.05
CA GLN A 131 -18.42 12.05 2.03
C GLN A 131 -17.30 11.05 2.37
N MET A 132 -17.65 9.75 2.37
CA MET A 132 -16.71 8.66 2.54
C MET A 132 -16.36 8.02 1.19
N VAL A 133 -15.06 7.85 0.93
CA VAL A 133 -14.56 7.17 -0.28
C VAL A 133 -13.61 6.05 0.11
N TYR A 134 -13.94 4.81 -0.26
CA TYR A 134 -13.14 3.63 0.05
C TYR A 134 -12.48 3.12 -1.22
N LEU A 135 -11.15 3.04 -1.24
CA LEU A 135 -10.37 2.65 -2.42
C LEU A 135 -9.63 1.34 -2.16
N THR A 136 -9.70 0.40 -3.11
CA THR A 136 -8.97 -0.88 -2.99
C THR A 136 -8.77 -1.55 -4.35
N ALA A 137 -7.78 -2.44 -4.46
CA ALA A 137 -7.66 -3.36 -5.59
C ALA A 137 -8.24 -4.76 -5.29
N THR A 138 -8.44 -5.11 -4.03
CA THR A 138 -8.45 -6.50 -3.55
C THR A 138 -9.66 -6.83 -2.68
N LEU A 139 -10.81 -6.20 -2.92
CA LEU A 139 -12.07 -6.57 -2.28
C LEU A 139 -12.86 -7.55 -3.17
N PRO A 140 -12.82 -8.87 -2.92
CA PRO A 140 -13.61 -9.82 -3.71
C PRO A 140 -15.11 -9.66 -3.43
N PRO A 141 -16.01 -9.89 -4.42
CA PRO A 141 -17.45 -9.73 -4.23
C PRO A 141 -18.01 -10.53 -3.04
N ILE A 142 -17.49 -11.74 -2.81
CA ILE A 142 -17.93 -12.61 -1.70
C ILE A 142 -17.65 -12.02 -0.30
N ARG A 143 -16.69 -11.09 -0.17
CA ARG A 143 -16.37 -10.42 1.10
C ARG A 143 -17.00 -9.02 1.21
N GLN A 144 -17.74 -8.57 0.21
CA GLN A 144 -18.38 -7.26 0.22
C GLN A 144 -19.42 -7.11 1.35
N PRO A 145 -20.31 -8.10 1.62
CA PRO A 145 -21.25 -7.98 2.72
C PRO A 145 -20.55 -7.81 4.08
N ASP A 146 -19.51 -8.60 4.36
CA ASP A 146 -18.69 -8.47 5.57
C ASP A 146 -18.06 -7.07 5.68
N PHE A 147 -17.57 -6.56 4.55
CA PHE A 147 -16.92 -5.25 4.50
C PHE A 147 -17.92 -4.14 4.83
N LEU A 148 -19.08 -4.14 4.20
CA LEU A 148 -20.13 -3.15 4.42
C LEU A 148 -20.70 -3.22 5.85
N ALA A 149 -20.79 -4.42 6.43
CA ALA A 149 -21.18 -4.59 7.83
C ALA A 149 -20.21 -3.89 8.79
N LEU A 150 -18.90 -3.96 8.54
CA LEU A 150 -17.89 -3.24 9.33
C LEU A 150 -17.94 -1.71 9.13
N LEU A 151 -18.52 -1.24 8.02
CA LEU A 151 -18.76 0.18 7.77
C LEU A 151 -20.10 0.68 8.33
N PHE A 152 -20.94 -0.21 8.86
CA PHE A 152 -22.31 0.09 9.29
C PHE A 152 -23.20 0.60 8.14
N VAL A 153 -23.01 0.07 6.93
CA VAL A 153 -23.67 0.52 5.70
C VAL A 153 -24.44 -0.63 5.05
N ARG A 154 -25.66 -0.37 4.56
CA ARG A 154 -26.43 -1.35 3.77
C ARG A 154 -26.01 -1.31 2.31
N GLU A 155 -26.16 -2.44 1.61
CA GLU A 155 -25.84 -2.52 0.17
C GLU A 155 -26.61 -1.50 -0.69
N THR A 156 -27.81 -1.11 -0.28
CA THR A 156 -28.63 -0.11 -0.98
C THR A 156 -28.17 1.34 -0.78
N GLU A 157 -27.27 1.58 0.16
CA GLU A 157 -26.79 2.92 0.55
C GLU A 157 -25.40 3.24 -0.03
N VAL A 158 -24.69 2.23 -0.54
CA VAL A 158 -23.34 2.38 -1.07
C VAL A 158 -23.34 2.48 -2.59
N GLU A 159 -22.58 3.45 -3.12
CA GLU A 159 -22.24 3.46 -4.53
C GLU A 159 -21.02 2.54 -4.76
N MET A 160 -21.25 1.37 -5.35
CA MET A 160 -20.18 0.41 -5.66
C MET A 160 -19.71 0.56 -7.11
N MET A 161 -18.44 0.92 -7.29
CA MET A 161 -17.77 1.02 -8.59
C MET A 161 -16.68 -0.05 -8.69
N ARG A 162 -16.88 -1.07 -9.53
CA ARG A 162 -15.94 -2.18 -9.69
C ARG A 162 -15.42 -2.27 -11.12
N MET A 163 -14.10 -2.13 -11.28
CA MET A 163 -13.40 -2.33 -12.54
C MET A 163 -12.73 -3.72 -12.58
N ARG A 164 -12.32 -4.16 -13.77
CA ARG A 164 -11.50 -5.38 -13.91
C ARG A 164 -10.14 -5.16 -13.25
N THR A 165 -9.73 -6.10 -12.40
CA THR A 165 -8.43 -6.10 -11.72
C THR A 165 -7.42 -7.04 -12.38
N THR A 166 -7.85 -7.78 -13.41
CA THR A 166 -7.01 -8.66 -14.22
C THR A 166 -5.98 -7.86 -15.02
N ARG A 167 -4.72 -8.26 -14.94
CA ARG A 167 -3.62 -7.66 -15.71
C ARG A 167 -3.27 -8.60 -16.86
N THR A 168 -3.55 -8.19 -18.10
CA THR A 168 -3.28 -9.00 -19.31
C THR A 168 -1.79 -9.20 -19.58
N ASN A 169 -0.95 -8.34 -18.99
CA ASN A 169 0.50 -8.41 -19.06
C ASN A 169 1.14 -9.23 -17.91
N VAL A 170 0.35 -10.04 -17.18
CA VAL A 170 0.84 -10.90 -16.09
C VAL A 170 0.57 -12.36 -16.41
N HIS A 171 1.64 -13.14 -16.43
CA HIS A 171 1.58 -14.60 -16.56
C HIS A 171 1.68 -15.26 -15.18
N TYR A 172 0.92 -16.33 -14.96
CA TYR A 172 0.89 -17.08 -13.71
C TYR A 172 1.42 -18.50 -13.95
N SER A 173 2.41 -18.91 -13.15
CA SER A 173 2.94 -20.28 -13.13
C SER A 173 3.07 -20.77 -11.69
N VAL A 174 2.76 -22.04 -11.45
CA VAL A 174 2.92 -22.68 -10.14
C VAL A 174 3.93 -23.81 -10.28
N LEU A 175 4.98 -23.78 -9.46
CA LEU A 175 5.95 -24.85 -9.34
C LEU A 175 5.83 -25.45 -7.93
N THR A 176 5.59 -26.75 -7.85
CA THR A 176 5.50 -27.48 -6.58
C THR A 176 6.90 -27.98 -6.21
N THR A 177 7.40 -27.61 -5.04
CA THR A 177 8.66 -28.09 -4.48
C THR A 177 8.37 -28.95 -3.25
N ARG A 178 9.26 -29.89 -2.91
CA ARG A 178 9.17 -30.62 -1.65
C ARG A 178 9.90 -29.85 -0.55
N PRO A 179 9.35 -29.74 0.67
CA PRO A 179 10.07 -29.12 1.77
C PRO A 179 11.30 -29.94 2.12
N GLY A 180 12.48 -29.30 2.15
CA GLY A 180 13.74 -29.95 2.49
C GLY A 180 13.69 -30.60 3.87
N SER A 181 14.07 -31.87 3.95
CA SER A 181 14.28 -32.60 5.21
C SER A 181 15.65 -32.25 5.77
N GLY A 182 15.76 -31.12 6.47
CA GLY A 182 16.86 -30.73 7.35
C GLY A 182 18.31 -30.92 6.84
N GLY A 183 18.95 -29.83 6.41
CA GLY A 183 20.42 -29.69 6.41
C GLY A 183 21.13 -29.60 5.05
N GLY A 184 20.45 -29.82 3.92
CA GLY A 184 20.96 -29.54 2.57
C GLY A 184 20.38 -28.26 1.96
N GLU A 185 20.93 -27.79 0.84
CA GLU A 185 20.30 -26.74 0.02
C GLU A 185 18.83 -27.11 -0.22
N ASP A 186 17.91 -26.26 0.24
CA ASP A 186 16.47 -26.47 0.12
C ASP A 186 16.12 -26.63 -1.37
N GLU A 187 15.44 -27.72 -1.75
CA GLU A 187 14.92 -27.95 -3.10
C GLU A 187 14.17 -26.72 -3.62
N THR A 188 13.54 -25.97 -2.70
CA THR A 188 12.88 -24.69 -2.97
C THR A 188 13.85 -23.61 -3.40
N THR A 189 15.01 -23.48 -2.76
CA THR A 189 16.03 -22.48 -3.15
C THR A 189 16.57 -22.78 -4.54
N GLU A 190 16.90 -24.05 -4.82
CA GLU A 190 17.41 -24.43 -6.14
C GLU A 190 16.36 -24.23 -7.24
N ALA A 191 15.10 -24.53 -6.96
CA ALA A 191 13.99 -24.22 -7.84
C ALA A 191 13.85 -22.71 -8.11
N VAL A 192 13.97 -21.88 -7.08
CA VAL A 192 13.95 -20.41 -7.22
C VAL A 192 15.13 -19.93 -8.07
N ARG A 193 16.35 -20.41 -7.81
CA ARG A 193 17.56 -20.09 -8.58
C ARG A 193 17.37 -20.40 -10.06
N ARG A 194 16.92 -21.62 -10.38
CA ARG A 194 16.63 -22.04 -11.76
C ARG A 194 15.62 -21.15 -12.46
N VAL A 195 14.57 -20.72 -11.77
CA VAL A 195 13.56 -19.81 -12.35
C VAL A 195 14.14 -18.43 -12.59
N LEU A 196 14.94 -17.90 -11.66
CA LEU A 196 15.59 -16.60 -11.80
C LEU A 196 16.57 -16.60 -12.98
N ASP A 197 17.43 -17.61 -13.08
CA ASP A 197 18.43 -17.71 -14.15
C ASP A 197 17.76 -17.78 -15.52
N ALA A 198 16.75 -18.64 -15.69
CA ALA A 198 15.99 -18.72 -16.93
C ALA A 198 15.32 -17.38 -17.30
N LYS A 199 14.84 -16.60 -16.31
CA LYS A 199 14.23 -15.29 -16.55
C LYS A 199 15.24 -14.18 -16.80
N LEU A 200 16.46 -14.27 -16.26
CA LEU A 200 17.55 -13.36 -16.58
C LEU A 200 18.09 -13.59 -18.00
N GLU A 201 18.08 -14.84 -18.47
CA GLU A 201 18.40 -15.18 -19.86
C GLU A 201 17.32 -14.69 -20.83
N GLU A 202 16.04 -14.90 -20.49
CA GLU A 202 14.91 -14.45 -21.32
C GLU A 202 14.79 -12.92 -21.38
N HIS A 203 15.14 -12.23 -20.29
CA HIS A 203 14.99 -10.78 -20.17
C HIS A 203 16.32 -10.10 -19.88
N ALA A 204 16.89 -9.46 -20.91
CA ALA A 204 18.09 -8.67 -20.79
C ALA A 204 17.92 -7.45 -19.84
N TRP A 205 19.05 -6.85 -19.45
CA TRP A 205 19.07 -5.65 -18.63
C TRP A 205 18.15 -4.54 -19.21
N PRO A 206 17.39 -3.80 -18.38
CA PRO A 206 17.37 -3.80 -16.91
C PRO A 206 16.23 -4.63 -16.32
N ALA A 207 16.16 -5.94 -16.59
CA ALA A 207 15.20 -6.84 -15.94
C ALA A 207 15.28 -6.72 -14.41
N LYS A 208 14.12 -6.76 -13.74
CA LYS A 208 14.00 -6.61 -12.28
C LYS A 208 13.13 -7.72 -11.76
N MET A 209 13.60 -8.41 -10.74
CA MET A 209 12.87 -9.50 -10.11
C MET A 209 12.81 -9.31 -8.60
N ILE A 210 11.68 -9.69 -8.02
CA ILE A 210 11.47 -9.72 -6.58
C ILE A 210 11.10 -11.14 -6.18
N VAL A 211 11.78 -11.67 -5.17
CA VAL A 211 11.43 -12.93 -4.53
C VAL A 211 10.85 -12.63 -3.16
N TYR A 212 9.61 -13.06 -2.91
CA TYR A 212 8.97 -12.86 -1.61
C TYR A 212 9.16 -14.06 -0.69
N CYS A 213 9.67 -13.79 0.51
CA CYS A 213 9.88 -14.80 1.55
C CYS A 213 8.93 -14.59 2.74
N ARG A 214 8.62 -15.68 3.45
CA ARG A 214 7.69 -15.67 4.59
C ARG A 214 8.34 -15.11 5.87
N THR A 215 9.57 -15.54 6.15
CA THR A 215 10.31 -15.22 7.38
C THR A 215 11.48 -14.28 7.10
N VAL A 216 11.90 -13.52 8.10
CA VAL A 216 13.09 -12.65 8.01
C VAL A 216 14.35 -13.49 7.80
N GLU A 217 14.48 -14.56 8.58
CA GLU A 217 15.57 -15.53 8.46
C GLU A 217 15.67 -16.14 7.06
N GLY A 218 14.54 -16.59 6.49
CA GLY A 218 14.51 -17.13 5.13
C GLY A 218 14.82 -16.07 4.06
N THR A 219 14.46 -14.81 4.30
CA THR A 219 14.81 -13.69 3.41
C THR A 219 16.33 -13.49 3.39
N GLY A 220 16.97 -13.47 4.56
CA GLY A 220 18.42 -13.29 4.68
C GLY A 220 19.19 -14.48 4.09
N SER A 221 18.81 -15.70 4.47
CA SER A 221 19.46 -16.92 3.98
C SER A 221 19.34 -17.08 2.47
N LEU A 222 18.17 -16.82 1.89
CA LEU A 222 17.98 -16.91 0.44
C LEU A 222 18.76 -15.80 -0.30
N ALA A 223 18.77 -14.57 0.24
CA ALA A 223 19.53 -13.47 -0.37
C ALA A 223 21.04 -13.78 -0.42
N GLU A 224 21.59 -14.36 0.64
CA GLU A 224 22.99 -14.80 0.71
C GLU A 224 23.27 -15.93 -0.30
N GLN A 225 22.42 -16.95 -0.37
CA GLN A 225 22.55 -18.07 -1.33
C GLN A 225 22.40 -17.64 -2.80
N LEU A 226 21.66 -16.57 -3.06
CA LEU A 226 21.48 -15.98 -4.39
C LEU A 226 22.47 -14.84 -4.69
N GLY A 227 23.30 -14.42 -3.73
CA GLY A 227 24.24 -13.30 -3.88
C GLY A 227 23.55 -11.97 -4.20
N CYS A 228 22.37 -11.70 -3.63
CA CYS A 228 21.58 -10.51 -3.92
C CYS A 228 21.12 -9.76 -2.66
N ASP A 229 20.47 -8.60 -2.84
CA ASP A 229 20.04 -7.77 -1.73
C ASP A 229 18.78 -8.30 -1.04
N ALA A 230 18.78 -8.23 0.30
CA ALA A 230 17.62 -8.52 1.15
C ALA A 230 16.86 -7.24 1.56
N TYR A 231 15.55 -7.37 1.80
CA TYR A 231 14.70 -6.31 2.34
C TYR A 231 13.65 -6.83 3.32
N TYR A 232 13.74 -6.34 4.56
CA TYR A 232 12.75 -6.60 5.60
C TYR A 232 12.75 -5.45 6.61
N ARG A 233 11.79 -5.46 7.55
CA ARG A 233 11.52 -4.33 8.47
C ARG A 233 12.76 -3.80 9.19
N GLU A 234 13.61 -4.69 9.68
CA GLU A 234 14.74 -4.42 10.58
C GLU A 234 16.11 -4.40 9.87
N ILE A 235 16.14 -4.54 8.53
CA ILE A 235 17.39 -4.62 7.76
C ILE A 235 18.26 -3.34 7.90
N ASP A 236 17.63 -2.17 8.05
CA ASP A 236 18.29 -0.87 8.02
C ASP A 236 17.39 0.23 8.60
N THR A 237 17.99 1.40 8.79
CA THR A 237 17.32 2.69 8.98
C THR A 237 16.31 2.98 7.87
N ARG A 238 15.39 3.93 8.12
CA ARG A 238 14.42 4.37 7.12
C ARG A 238 15.08 4.86 5.83
N ASP A 239 16.17 5.62 5.96
CA ASP A 239 16.88 6.19 4.82
C ASP A 239 17.69 5.13 4.07
N GLY A 240 18.34 4.21 4.79
CA GLY A 240 19.03 3.07 4.16
C GLY A 240 18.08 2.15 3.39
N LYS A 241 16.88 1.87 3.92
CA LYS A 241 15.83 1.15 3.19
C LYS A 241 15.38 1.87 1.92
N ALA A 242 15.20 3.19 1.99
CA ALA A 242 14.82 3.99 0.83
C ALA A 242 15.93 4.01 -0.24
N GLU A 243 17.19 4.02 0.17
CA GLU A 243 18.34 3.94 -0.74
C GLU A 243 18.44 2.59 -1.44
N ARG A 244 18.30 1.48 -0.69
CA ARG A 244 18.27 0.11 -1.26
C ARG A 244 17.16 -0.04 -2.31
N LEU A 245 15.96 0.47 -2.01
CA LEU A 245 14.85 0.42 -2.94
C LEU A 245 15.11 1.28 -4.18
N ARG A 246 15.71 2.47 -4.04
CA ARG A 246 16.11 3.32 -5.18
C ARG A 246 17.17 2.66 -6.04
N ALA A 247 18.18 2.03 -5.42
CA ALA A 247 19.24 1.33 -6.14
C ALA A 247 18.64 0.20 -7.00
N TRP A 248 17.80 -0.65 -6.43
CA TRP A 248 17.09 -1.68 -7.17
C TRP A 248 16.16 -1.11 -8.26
N ALA A 249 15.37 -0.07 -7.92
CA ALA A 249 14.47 0.56 -8.88
C ALA A 249 15.19 1.25 -10.05
N SER A 250 16.42 1.72 -9.85
CA SER A 250 17.25 2.32 -10.90
C SER A 250 17.91 1.29 -11.83
N GLY A 251 17.99 0.02 -11.41
CA GLY A 251 18.73 -1.02 -12.15
C GLY A 251 20.26 -0.83 -12.12
N MET A 252 20.77 -0.03 -11.17
CA MET A 252 22.18 0.29 -11.03
C MET A 252 22.91 -0.88 -10.35
N LYS A 253 23.96 -1.41 -10.99
CA LYS A 253 24.83 -2.44 -10.41
C LYS A 253 25.67 -1.84 -9.28
N ARG A 254 25.58 -2.39 -8.06
CA ARG A 254 26.60 -2.18 -7.03
C ARG A 254 27.64 -3.30 -7.10
N GLY A 255 28.90 -2.92 -7.30
CA GLY A 255 30.03 -3.86 -7.35
C GLY A 255 30.34 -4.35 -8.77
N GLY A 256 31.50 -3.96 -9.29
CA GLY A 256 32.00 -4.42 -10.58
C GLY A 256 32.34 -5.90 -10.56
N ALA A 257 31.49 -6.72 -11.14
CA ALA A 257 31.87 -7.98 -11.76
C ALA A 257 30.91 -8.25 -12.94
N GLY A 258 31.47 -8.57 -14.10
CA GLY A 258 30.78 -8.68 -15.38
C GLY A 258 29.84 -9.89 -15.51
N GLY A 259 28.73 -9.91 -14.78
CA GLY A 259 27.60 -10.79 -15.10
C GLY A 259 26.59 -10.09 -16.02
N GLN A 260 26.28 -10.64 -17.19
CA GLN A 260 25.03 -10.31 -17.89
C GLN A 260 23.87 -10.66 -16.95
N GLY A 261 23.03 -9.70 -16.58
CA GLY A 261 21.91 -10.00 -15.68
C GLY A 261 21.25 -8.77 -15.07
N GLY A 262 19.92 -8.80 -15.02
CA GLY A 262 19.07 -7.89 -14.25
C GLY A 262 19.27 -7.94 -12.73
N THR A 263 18.49 -7.16 -11.98
CA THR A 263 18.61 -7.04 -10.52
C THR A 263 17.56 -7.88 -9.79
N VAL A 264 18.02 -8.81 -8.95
CA VAL A 264 17.17 -9.63 -8.06
C VAL A 264 17.13 -9.00 -6.66
N TYR A 265 15.96 -9.05 -6.02
CA TYR A 265 15.72 -8.51 -4.69
C TYR A 265 14.87 -9.48 -3.87
N VAL A 266 15.36 -9.92 -2.70
CA VAL A 266 14.60 -10.81 -1.83
C VAL A 266 13.94 -9.99 -0.73
N ALA A 267 12.61 -10.04 -0.65
CA ALA A 267 11.84 -9.18 0.23
C ALA A 267 10.88 -9.97 1.13
N ARG A 268 10.71 -9.49 2.36
CA ARG A 268 9.58 -9.86 3.21
C ARG A 268 8.53 -8.73 3.17
N PRO A 269 7.26 -9.03 2.84
CA PRO A 269 6.19 -8.05 2.97
C PRO A 269 6.11 -7.52 4.41
N SER A 270 5.93 -6.21 4.56
CA SER A 270 5.72 -5.58 5.87
C SER A 270 4.26 -5.77 6.29
N CYS A 271 3.90 -6.95 6.79
CA CYS A 271 2.62 -7.20 7.44
C CYS A 271 2.60 -6.51 8.81
#